data_AF-A0A358MZV3-F1
#
_entry.id   AF-A0A358MZV3-F1
#
_cell.length_a   1.000
_cell.length_b   1.000
_cell.length_c   1.000
_cell.angle_alpha   90.00
_cell.angle_beta   90.00
_cell.angle_gamma   90.00
#
_symmetry.space_group_name_H-M   'P 1'
#
loop_
_entity.id
_entity.type
_entity.pdbx_description
1 polymer ?
#
loop_
_entity_poly.entity_id
_entity_poly.type
_entity_poly.pdbx_seq_one_letter_code
_entity_poly.pdbx_strand_id
1 'polypeptide(L)'
;MKSFDYTADWNVCPQARRKELPVMKINNTLTRTVIVVVALVTTGTSVSADWNHFWQKMHVGYHRNNAWPAPFNEADAMNVVAPFEMMKANGWRMHNTIGHESFRSGDSALMASGNKRVYWIATQSPQSRRTVFVLRGGSERETASRVAAVRDAISRIDVQGPLPDVQITEVQPHHSPGAWATKINRDWLQNIAAPRLPTSSAGGTPGIASP
;
A
#
# COMPACT_ATOMS: atom_id res chain seq x y z
N MET A 1 -17.09 -44.66 9.05
CA MET A 1 -17.27 -43.61 10.07
C MET A 1 -18.78 -43.43 10.24
N LYS A 2 -19.39 -44.18 11.17
CA LYS A 2 -20.83 -44.18 11.44
C LYS A 2 -21.09 -43.52 12.79
N SER A 3 -22.08 -42.63 12.77
CA SER A 3 -22.79 -42.04 13.91
C SER A 3 -23.34 -43.09 14.86
N PHE A 4 -23.44 -42.77 16.16
CA PHE A 4 -24.43 -43.39 17.04
C PHE A 4 -24.81 -42.49 18.23
N ASP A 5 -26.11 -42.53 18.52
CA ASP A 5 -26.87 -41.78 19.51
C ASP A 5 -26.70 -42.25 20.97
N TYR A 6 -27.11 -41.35 21.88
CA TYR A 6 -27.61 -41.50 23.26
C TYR A 6 -27.72 -42.91 23.89
N THR A 7 -27.17 -43.09 25.11
CA THR A 7 -27.82 -43.79 26.25
C THR A 7 -27.18 -43.42 27.62
N ALA A 8 -28.02 -43.41 28.66
CA ALA A 8 -27.75 -43.02 30.05
C ALA A 8 -27.33 -44.19 30.96
N ASP A 9 -26.70 -43.89 32.11
CA ASP A 9 -27.06 -44.31 33.50
C ASP A 9 -25.85 -44.01 34.42
N TRP A 10 -25.92 -43.10 35.39
CA TRP A 10 -26.60 -43.13 36.69
C TRP A 10 -26.02 -44.15 37.69
N ASN A 11 -25.90 -43.65 38.93
CA ASN A 11 -25.47 -44.28 40.18
C ASN A 11 -23.96 -44.09 40.45
N VAL A 12 -23.53 -43.30 41.43
CA VAL A 12 -23.96 -43.29 42.84
C VAL A 12 -23.72 -41.91 43.48
N CYS A 13 -24.73 -41.34 44.13
CA CYS A 13 -24.52 -40.51 45.34
C CYS A 13 -25.82 -40.49 46.19
N PRO A 14 -25.74 -40.61 47.53
CA PRO A 14 -26.84 -41.08 48.36
C PRO A 14 -27.88 -39.99 48.68
N GLN A 15 -29.11 -40.47 48.90
CA GLN A 15 -30.23 -39.66 49.35
C GLN A 15 -29.97 -38.95 50.68
N ALA A 16 -30.31 -37.66 50.74
CA ALA A 16 -30.59 -36.97 51.98
C ALA A 16 -31.78 -36.01 51.83
N ARG A 17 -32.93 -36.50 52.32
CA ARG A 17 -34.12 -35.81 52.87
C ARG A 17 -34.53 -34.45 52.28
N ARG A 18 -35.65 -34.49 51.53
CA ARG A 18 -36.52 -33.34 51.23
C ARG A 18 -36.98 -32.67 52.54
N LYS A 19 -36.64 -31.38 52.71
CA LYS A 19 -37.35 -30.47 53.62
C LYS A 19 -38.10 -29.47 52.74
N GLU A 20 -39.43 -29.53 52.80
CA GLU A 20 -40.34 -28.57 52.18
C GLU A 20 -39.95 -27.15 52.61
N LEU A 21 -39.56 -26.30 51.66
CA LEU A 21 -39.33 -24.88 51.92
C LEU A 21 -40.69 -24.16 51.94
N PRO A 22 -40.97 -23.34 52.97
CA PRO A 22 -42.24 -22.64 53.08
C PRO A 22 -42.40 -21.65 51.91
N VAL A 23 -43.58 -21.66 51.30
CA VAL A 23 -44.00 -20.65 50.33
C VAL A 23 -43.96 -19.29 51.01
N MET A 24 -42.93 -18.50 50.71
CA MET A 24 -42.77 -17.15 51.23
C MET A 24 -43.90 -16.29 50.65
N LYS A 25 -44.90 -15.97 51.47
CA LYS A 25 -45.81 -14.86 51.21
C LYS A 25 -44.98 -13.58 51.33
N ILE A 26 -44.47 -13.10 50.20
CA ILE A 26 -43.70 -11.87 50.13
C ILE A 26 -44.66 -10.70 50.36
N ASN A 27 -44.53 -10.05 51.52
CA ASN A 27 -45.31 -8.86 51.85
C ASN A 27 -44.94 -7.70 50.89
N ASN A 28 -45.91 -7.27 50.09
CA ASN A 28 -45.80 -6.25 49.03
C ASN A 28 -45.26 -4.88 49.49
N THR A 29 -45.28 -4.60 50.79
CA THR A 29 -44.77 -3.34 51.37
C THR A 29 -43.25 -3.34 51.51
N LEU A 30 -42.62 -4.47 51.85
CA LEU A 30 -41.16 -4.60 51.96
C LEU A 30 -40.46 -4.72 50.61
N THR A 31 -41.10 -5.35 49.62
CA THR A 31 -40.55 -5.43 48.25
C THR A 31 -40.57 -4.07 47.56
N ARG A 32 -41.61 -3.27 47.80
CA ARG A 32 -41.72 -1.91 47.25
C ARG A 32 -40.67 -0.96 47.83
N THR A 33 -40.39 -1.05 49.14
CA THR A 33 -39.35 -0.21 49.75
C THR A 33 -37.94 -0.61 49.30
N VAL A 34 -37.67 -1.91 49.13
CA VAL A 34 -36.38 -2.38 48.59
C VAL A 34 -36.19 -1.96 47.14
N ILE A 35 -37.22 -2.01 46.29
CA ILE A 35 -37.13 -1.55 44.89
C ILE A 35 -36.92 -0.03 44.83
N VAL A 36 -37.59 0.76 45.67
CA VAL A 36 -37.40 2.22 45.72
C VAL A 36 -35.99 2.58 46.19
N VAL A 37 -35.45 1.88 47.20
CA VAL A 37 -34.08 2.13 47.69
C VAL A 37 -33.04 1.70 46.66
N VAL A 38 -33.23 0.57 45.97
CA VAL A 38 -32.32 0.14 44.89
C VAL A 38 -32.39 1.08 43.67
N ALA A 39 -33.57 1.61 43.33
CA ALA A 39 -33.73 2.61 42.27
C ALA A 39 -33.11 3.97 42.66
N LEU A 40 -33.17 4.36 43.93
CA LEU A 40 -32.54 5.59 44.43
C LEU A 40 -31.01 5.48 44.49
N VAL A 41 -30.48 4.29 44.80
CA VAL A 41 -29.02 4.03 44.86
C VAL A 41 -28.41 3.86 43.46
N THR A 42 -29.17 3.36 42.48
CA THR A 42 -28.70 3.18 41.10
C THR A 42 -28.77 4.45 40.23
N THR A 43 -29.48 5.49 40.67
CA THR A 43 -29.50 6.81 40.01
C THR A 43 -28.48 7.80 40.58
N GLY A 44 -27.66 7.39 41.55
CA GLY A 44 -26.58 8.17 42.13
C GLY A 44 -25.32 8.26 41.26
N THR A 45 -25.45 8.32 39.92
CA THR A 45 -24.34 8.82 39.10
C THR A 45 -24.30 10.33 39.31
N SER A 46 -23.35 10.78 40.12
CA SER A 46 -23.02 12.19 40.20
C SER A 46 -22.54 12.63 38.82
N VAL A 47 -23.42 13.23 38.02
CA VAL A 47 -23.02 14.06 36.90
C VAL A 47 -22.42 15.32 37.52
N SER A 48 -21.14 15.24 37.87
CA SER A 48 -20.34 16.42 38.17
C SER A 48 -20.30 17.24 36.89
N ALA A 49 -21.06 18.33 36.84
CA ALA A 49 -20.85 19.37 35.86
C ALA A 49 -19.50 20.02 36.21
N ASP A 50 -18.41 19.50 35.64
CA ASP A 50 -17.10 20.12 35.77
C ASP A 50 -17.11 21.44 34.99
N TRP A 51 -17.54 22.48 35.69
CA TRP A 51 -17.75 23.80 35.10
C TRP A 51 -16.43 24.43 34.67
N ASN A 52 -15.33 24.08 35.34
CA ASN A 52 -13.99 24.48 34.93
C ASN A 52 -13.63 23.83 33.60
N HIS A 53 -13.88 22.53 33.43
CA HIS A 53 -13.67 21.83 32.15
C HIS A 53 -14.58 22.37 31.03
N PHE A 54 -15.82 22.72 31.34
CA PHE A 54 -16.72 23.35 30.36
C PHE A 54 -16.16 24.70 29.87
N TRP A 55 -15.83 25.62 30.78
CA TRP A 55 -15.30 26.93 30.40
C TRP A 55 -13.93 26.83 29.74
N GLN A 56 -13.09 25.89 30.16
CA GLN A 56 -11.82 25.60 29.51
C GLN A 56 -12.04 25.15 28.06
N LYS A 57 -12.97 24.22 27.81
CA LYS A 57 -13.30 23.78 26.44
C LYS A 57 -13.89 24.90 25.60
N MET A 58 -14.74 25.75 26.17
CA MET A 58 -15.29 26.93 25.48
C MET A 58 -14.18 27.91 25.10
N HIS A 59 -13.23 28.18 26.01
CA HIS A 59 -12.11 29.09 25.77
C HIS A 59 -11.17 28.55 24.69
N VAL A 60 -10.82 27.26 24.75
CA VAL A 60 -10.04 26.58 23.71
C VAL A 60 -10.77 26.59 22.36
N GLY A 61 -12.08 26.36 22.37
CA GLY A 61 -12.93 26.42 21.18
C GLY A 61 -12.94 27.81 20.53
N TYR A 62 -13.12 28.86 21.33
CA TYR A 62 -13.11 30.25 20.86
C TYR A 62 -11.78 30.62 20.20
N HIS A 63 -10.65 30.36 20.88
CA HIS A 63 -9.33 30.66 20.31
C HIS A 63 -9.02 29.82 19.07
N ARG A 64 -9.42 28.54 19.05
CA ARG A 64 -9.24 27.68 17.87
C ARG A 64 -10.07 28.13 16.68
N ASN A 65 -11.29 28.61 16.91
CA ASN A 65 -12.15 29.15 15.85
C ASN A 65 -11.58 30.46 15.30
N ASN A 66 -11.06 31.33 16.15
CA ASN A 66 -10.42 32.58 15.72
C ASN A 66 -9.05 32.36 15.04
N ALA A 67 -8.34 31.30 15.40
CA ALA A 67 -7.09 30.92 14.75
C ALA A 67 -7.31 30.19 13.40
N TRP A 68 -8.54 29.79 13.08
CA TRP A 68 -8.84 29.12 11.83
C TRP A 68 -8.56 30.04 10.63
N PRO A 69 -7.92 29.56 9.55
CA PRO A 69 -7.47 28.18 9.27
C PRO A 69 -5.98 27.91 9.61
N ALA A 70 -5.22 28.91 10.07
CA ALA A 70 -3.76 28.86 10.18
C ALA A 70 -3.14 27.58 10.81
N PRO A 71 -3.61 27.04 11.95
CA PRO A 71 -2.99 25.86 12.56
C PRO A 71 -3.21 24.57 11.78
N PHE A 72 -4.14 24.53 10.82
CA PHE A 72 -4.42 23.35 10.00
C PHE A 72 -3.71 23.37 8.65
N ASN A 73 -3.28 24.54 8.18
CA ASN A 73 -2.68 24.69 6.85
C ASN A 73 -1.38 23.90 6.69
N GLU A 74 -0.50 23.90 7.69
CA GLU A 74 0.76 23.17 7.62
C GLU A 74 0.55 21.66 7.65
N ALA A 75 -0.34 21.19 8.55
CA ALA A 75 -0.68 19.78 8.64
C ALA A 75 -1.35 19.28 7.35
N ASP A 76 -2.28 20.06 6.78
CA ASP A 76 -2.93 19.74 5.52
C ASP A 76 -1.94 19.75 4.35
N ALA A 77 -1.05 20.76 4.27
CA ALA A 77 0.00 20.80 3.26
C ALA A 77 0.94 19.57 3.35
N MET A 78 1.33 19.16 4.55
CA MET A 78 2.13 17.95 4.75
C MET A 78 1.37 16.69 4.32
N ASN A 79 0.08 16.59 4.64
CA ASN A 79 -0.77 15.46 4.24
C ASN A 79 -0.92 15.37 2.71
N VAL A 80 -0.97 16.51 2.03
CA VAL A 80 -1.00 16.58 0.56
C VAL A 80 0.35 16.18 -0.04
N VAL A 81 1.48 16.60 0.55
CA VAL A 81 2.83 16.32 0.03
C VAL A 81 3.27 14.86 0.27
N ALA A 82 2.92 14.28 1.42
CA ALA A 82 3.32 12.93 1.82
C ALA A 82 3.09 11.83 0.75
N PRO A 83 1.90 11.71 0.12
CA PRO A 83 1.69 10.71 -0.93
C PRO A 83 2.59 10.93 -2.15
N PHE A 84 2.86 12.19 -2.53
CA PHE A 84 3.74 12.47 -3.67
C PHE A 84 5.20 12.10 -3.38
N GLU A 85 5.68 12.24 -2.15
CA GLU A 85 7.01 11.76 -1.79
C GLU A 85 7.12 10.23 -1.92
N MET A 86 6.09 9.50 -1.50
CA MET A 86 6.03 8.05 -1.69
C MET A 86 5.96 7.66 -3.17
N MET A 87 5.15 8.36 -3.96
CA MET A 87 5.06 8.15 -5.41
C MET A 87 6.40 8.42 -6.09
N LYS A 88 7.11 9.49 -5.72
CA LYS A 88 8.46 9.79 -6.23
C LYS A 88 9.41 8.67 -5.85
N ALA A 89 9.45 8.24 -4.59
CA ALA A 89 10.32 7.14 -4.16
C ALA A 89 10.06 5.84 -4.94
N ASN A 90 8.79 5.49 -5.13
CA ASN A 90 8.39 4.32 -5.90
C ASN A 90 8.73 4.45 -7.39
N GLY A 91 8.52 5.62 -7.99
CA GLY A 91 8.88 5.90 -9.38
C GLY A 91 10.39 5.73 -9.61
N TRP A 92 11.21 6.21 -8.68
CA TRP A 92 12.66 6.00 -8.73
C TRP A 92 13.05 4.54 -8.52
N ARG A 93 12.41 3.83 -7.58
CA ARG A 93 12.62 2.38 -7.41
C ARG A 93 12.33 1.63 -8.70
N MET A 94 11.15 1.84 -9.30
CA MET A 94 10.76 1.20 -10.56
C MET A 94 11.71 1.55 -11.71
N HIS A 95 12.10 2.82 -11.83
CA HIS A 95 13.02 3.28 -12.85
C HIS A 95 14.39 2.60 -12.69
N ASN A 96 14.88 2.45 -11.46
CA ASN A 96 16.19 1.87 -11.20
C ASN A 96 16.16 0.34 -11.06
N THR A 97 15.04 -0.30 -11.38
CA THR A 97 14.93 -1.75 -11.44
C THR A 97 15.50 -2.30 -12.74
N ILE A 98 16.35 -3.30 -12.63
CA ILE A 98 16.87 -4.13 -13.71
C ILE A 98 15.98 -5.38 -13.81
N GLY A 99 15.13 -5.41 -14.84
CA GLY A 99 14.17 -6.47 -15.09
C GLY A 99 14.78 -7.69 -15.81
N HIS A 100 13.92 -8.69 -16.07
CA HIS A 100 14.28 -9.96 -16.70
C HIS A 100 14.90 -9.78 -18.09
N GLU A 101 14.36 -8.86 -18.86
CA GLU A 101 14.77 -8.51 -20.23
C GLU A 101 16.15 -7.86 -20.33
N SER A 102 16.74 -7.47 -19.20
CA SER A 102 18.11 -6.95 -19.14
C SER A 102 19.15 -8.05 -18.94
N PHE A 103 18.71 -9.28 -18.67
CA PHE A 103 19.56 -10.46 -18.51
C PHE A 103 19.36 -11.42 -19.68
N ARG A 104 20.42 -12.13 -20.03
CA ARG A 104 20.34 -13.21 -21.02
C ARG A 104 19.70 -14.44 -20.37
N SER A 105 18.81 -15.08 -21.13
CA SER A 105 18.16 -16.33 -20.71
C SER A 105 19.19 -17.45 -20.55
N GLY A 106 19.14 -18.16 -19.42
CA GLY A 106 19.96 -19.34 -19.13
C GLY A 106 21.22 -19.08 -18.29
N ASP A 107 21.96 -17.98 -18.53
CA ASP A 107 23.23 -17.70 -17.85
C ASP A 107 23.16 -16.52 -16.85
N SER A 108 22.05 -15.79 -16.79
CA SER A 108 21.88 -14.58 -15.97
C SER A 108 22.93 -13.50 -16.24
N ALA A 109 23.59 -13.53 -17.39
CA ALA A 109 24.57 -12.52 -17.76
C ALA A 109 23.87 -11.20 -18.12
N LEU A 110 24.43 -10.08 -17.66
CA LEU A 110 23.88 -8.76 -17.95
C LEU A 110 24.10 -8.41 -19.44
N MET A 111 23.01 -8.10 -20.15
CA MET A 111 23.08 -7.71 -21.56
C MET A 111 23.61 -6.29 -21.72
N ALA A 112 23.91 -5.88 -22.96
CA ALA A 112 24.35 -4.52 -23.27
C ALA A 112 23.34 -3.44 -22.81
N SER A 113 22.04 -3.73 -22.90
CA SER A 113 20.97 -2.85 -22.38
C SER A 113 21.05 -2.69 -20.86
N GLY A 114 21.21 -3.80 -20.14
CA GLY A 114 21.38 -3.82 -18.68
C GLY A 114 22.63 -3.05 -18.24
N ASN A 115 23.78 -3.28 -18.90
CA ASN A 115 25.02 -2.55 -18.63
C ASN A 115 24.86 -1.03 -18.79
N LYS A 116 24.23 -0.59 -19.89
CA LYS A 116 23.93 0.83 -20.11
C LYS A 116 23.00 1.40 -19.04
N ARG A 117 22.03 0.61 -18.57
CA ARG A 117 21.11 1.03 -17.51
C ARG A 117 21.83 1.21 -16.18
N VAL A 118 22.65 0.24 -15.78
CA VAL A 118 23.49 0.32 -14.58
C VAL A 118 24.43 1.53 -14.67
N TYR A 119 25.08 1.75 -15.81
CA TYR A 119 25.92 2.93 -16.04
C TYR A 119 25.16 4.25 -15.88
N TRP A 120 23.95 4.35 -16.44
CA TRP A 120 23.12 5.54 -16.30
C TRP A 120 22.72 5.78 -14.84
N ILE A 121 22.35 4.73 -14.10
CA ILE A 121 22.00 4.85 -12.67
C ILE A 121 23.21 5.34 -11.88
N ALA A 122 24.38 4.74 -12.11
CA ALA A 122 25.60 5.06 -11.39
C ALA A 122 26.09 6.50 -11.63
N THR A 123 25.93 7.02 -12.86
CA THR A 123 26.52 8.32 -13.24
C THR A 123 25.50 9.47 -13.27
N GLN A 124 24.29 9.23 -13.76
CA GLN A 124 23.31 10.28 -14.05
C GLN A 124 22.23 10.42 -12.97
N SER A 125 21.91 9.36 -12.22
CA SER A 125 20.92 9.49 -11.15
C SER A 125 21.45 10.40 -10.02
N PRO A 126 20.57 11.18 -9.36
CA PRO A 126 20.95 11.94 -8.17
C PRO A 126 21.57 11.03 -7.12
N GLN A 127 22.61 11.49 -6.42
CA GLN A 127 23.38 10.65 -5.50
C GLN A 127 22.52 9.94 -4.44
N SER A 128 21.50 10.61 -3.90
CA SER A 128 20.55 10.05 -2.93
C SER A 128 19.60 8.97 -3.49
N ARG A 129 19.65 8.72 -4.80
CA ARG A 129 18.75 7.80 -5.52
C ARG A 129 19.52 6.79 -6.37
N ARG A 130 20.84 6.66 -6.21
CA ARG A 130 21.69 5.69 -6.94
C ARG A 130 21.61 4.27 -6.37
N THR A 131 20.43 3.79 -6.04
CA THR A 131 20.23 2.38 -5.69
C THR A 131 19.80 1.62 -6.93
N VAL A 132 20.51 0.54 -7.26
CA VAL A 132 20.15 -0.38 -8.33
C VAL A 132 19.29 -1.49 -7.73
N PHE A 133 18.08 -1.66 -8.25
CA PHE A 133 17.20 -2.75 -7.84
C PHE A 133 17.28 -3.89 -8.84
N VAL A 134 17.48 -5.12 -8.38
CA VAL A 134 17.51 -6.33 -9.21
C VAL A 134 16.23 -7.09 -9.00
N LEU A 135 15.49 -7.34 -10.08
CA LEU A 135 14.27 -8.13 -10.01
C LEU A 135 14.61 -9.60 -9.73
N ARG A 136 13.98 -10.14 -8.68
CA ARG A 136 14.12 -11.55 -8.28
C ARG A 136 13.88 -12.48 -9.48
N GLY A 137 14.76 -13.47 -9.65
CA GLY A 137 14.63 -14.52 -10.66
C GLY A 137 13.72 -15.66 -10.22
N GLY A 138 13.58 -16.69 -11.06
CA GLY A 138 12.79 -17.88 -10.77
C GLY A 138 13.40 -18.79 -9.69
N SER A 139 14.67 -18.57 -9.34
CA SER A 139 15.35 -19.26 -8.24
C SER A 139 16.31 -18.34 -7.48
N GLU A 140 16.69 -18.74 -6.27
CA GLU A 140 17.69 -18.03 -5.48
C GLU A 140 19.06 -18.01 -6.16
N ARG A 141 19.47 -19.13 -6.75
CA ARG A 141 20.72 -19.24 -7.53
C ARG A 141 20.74 -18.24 -8.70
N GLU A 142 19.64 -18.15 -9.42
CA GLU A 142 19.50 -17.20 -10.52
C GLU A 142 19.58 -15.75 -10.01
N THR A 143 18.88 -15.45 -8.91
CA THR A 143 18.87 -14.12 -8.29
C THR A 143 20.26 -13.71 -7.81
N ALA A 144 20.99 -14.62 -7.16
CA ALA A 144 22.36 -14.40 -6.71
C ALA A 144 23.31 -14.13 -7.91
N SER A 145 23.16 -14.88 -9.00
CA SER A 145 23.92 -14.66 -10.23
C SER A 145 23.65 -13.28 -10.84
N ARG A 146 22.38 -12.86 -10.92
CA ARG A 146 21.99 -11.53 -11.41
C ARG A 146 22.57 -10.40 -10.56
N VAL A 147 22.50 -10.54 -9.22
CA VAL A 147 23.08 -9.57 -8.28
C VAL A 147 24.60 -9.49 -8.43
N ALA A 148 25.27 -10.63 -8.56
CA ALA A 148 26.72 -10.68 -8.80
C ALA A 148 27.09 -9.99 -10.12
N ALA A 149 26.36 -10.27 -11.22
CA ALA A 149 26.59 -9.64 -12.51
C ALA A 149 26.41 -8.11 -12.47
N VAL A 150 25.41 -7.62 -11.72
CA VAL A 150 25.20 -6.18 -11.54
C VAL A 150 26.30 -5.55 -10.68
N ARG A 151 26.74 -6.20 -9.60
CA ARG A 151 27.86 -5.72 -8.78
C ARG A 151 29.16 -5.66 -9.56
N ASP A 152 29.43 -6.67 -10.40
CA ASP A 152 30.58 -6.68 -11.30
C ASP A 152 30.48 -5.58 -12.38
N ALA A 153 29.29 -5.28 -12.87
CA ALA A 153 29.10 -4.14 -13.78
C ALA A 153 29.38 -2.81 -13.07
N ILE A 154 28.95 -2.66 -11.80
CA ILE A 154 29.18 -1.44 -11.01
C ILE A 154 30.66 -1.24 -10.68
N SER A 155 31.40 -2.31 -10.35
CA SER A 155 32.82 -2.21 -9.99
C SER A 155 33.71 -1.72 -11.15
N ARG A 156 33.23 -1.85 -12.39
CA ARG A 156 33.91 -1.39 -13.60
C ARG A 156 33.64 0.08 -13.93
N ILE A 157 32.72 0.74 -13.22
CA ILE A 157 32.35 2.14 -13.46
C ILE A 157 33.12 3.02 -12.48
N ASP A 158 33.87 3.98 -13.02
CA ASP A 158 34.46 5.04 -12.21
C ASP A 158 33.38 6.04 -11.81
N VAL A 159 32.94 5.99 -10.56
CA VAL A 159 31.89 6.86 -10.02
C VAL A 159 32.51 7.81 -9.00
N GLN A 160 32.24 9.11 -9.16
CA GLN A 160 32.58 10.10 -8.14
C GLN A 160 31.62 9.95 -6.95
N GLY A 161 32.16 9.57 -5.79
CA GLY A 161 31.42 9.40 -4.53
C GLY A 161 31.17 7.93 -4.14
N PRO A 162 30.20 7.65 -3.25
CA PRO A 162 29.89 6.30 -2.83
C PRO A 162 29.34 5.47 -4.00
N LEU A 163 29.76 4.20 -4.07
CA LEU A 163 29.25 3.28 -5.09
C LEU A 163 27.75 3.03 -4.89
N PRO A 164 26.98 2.85 -5.98
CA PRO A 164 25.59 2.46 -5.94
C PRO A 164 25.36 1.17 -5.11
N ASP A 165 24.37 1.20 -4.23
CA ASP A 165 23.91 0.00 -3.52
C ASP A 165 23.08 -0.90 -4.46
N VAL A 166 23.13 -2.21 -4.24
CA VAL A 166 22.42 -3.21 -5.03
C VAL A 166 21.43 -3.96 -4.13
N GLN A 167 20.14 -3.75 -4.38
CA GLN A 167 19.04 -4.34 -3.61
C GLN A 167 18.20 -5.27 -4.48
N ILE A 168 17.55 -6.26 -3.86
CA ILE A 168 16.63 -7.16 -4.54
C ILE A 168 15.21 -6.61 -4.41
N THR A 169 14.43 -6.68 -5.49
CA THR A 169 13.01 -6.33 -5.50
C THR A 169 12.18 -7.45 -6.11
N GLU A 170 10.95 -7.60 -5.65
CA GLU A 170 9.93 -8.48 -6.24
C GLU A 170 8.93 -7.70 -7.11
N VAL A 171 8.95 -6.38 -7.00
CA VAL A 171 8.05 -5.51 -7.77
C VAL A 171 8.58 -5.42 -9.19
N GLN A 172 7.87 -6.06 -10.12
CA GLN A 172 8.16 -5.93 -11.54
C GLN A 172 7.75 -4.54 -12.03
N PRO A 173 8.66 -3.79 -12.65
CA PRO A 173 8.35 -2.46 -13.15
C PRO A 173 7.41 -2.54 -14.37
N HIS A 174 6.49 -1.57 -14.48
CA HIS A 174 5.44 -1.52 -15.50
C HIS A 174 5.93 -1.05 -16.88
N HIS A 175 7.02 -1.65 -17.40
CA HIS A 175 7.48 -1.37 -18.75
C HIS A 175 7.42 -2.63 -19.62
N SER A 176 7.35 -2.39 -20.92
CA SER A 176 7.39 -3.46 -21.90
C SER A 176 8.83 -3.79 -22.30
N PRO A 177 9.11 -5.05 -22.68
CA PRO A 177 10.40 -5.40 -23.25
C PRO A 177 10.69 -4.60 -24.52
N GLY A 178 11.93 -4.16 -24.71
CA GLY A 178 12.33 -3.39 -25.89
C GLY A 178 12.11 -4.13 -27.22
N ALA A 179 12.28 -5.46 -27.22
CA ALA A 179 12.00 -6.30 -28.38
C ALA A 179 10.53 -6.23 -28.82
N TRP A 180 9.60 -6.20 -27.85
CA TRP A 180 8.17 -6.07 -28.12
C TRP A 180 7.83 -4.68 -28.68
N ALA A 181 8.37 -3.61 -28.07
CA ALA A 181 8.16 -2.24 -28.55
C ALA A 181 8.71 -2.04 -29.96
N THR A 182 9.89 -2.60 -30.25
CA THR A 182 10.51 -2.55 -31.57
C THR A 182 9.66 -3.28 -32.61
N LYS A 183 9.10 -4.44 -32.25
CA LYS A 183 8.21 -5.20 -33.14
C LYS A 183 6.97 -4.37 -33.49
N ILE A 184 6.27 -3.82 -32.50
CA ILE A 184 5.07 -3.00 -32.73
C ILE A 184 5.39 -1.80 -33.62
N ASN A 185 6.49 -1.10 -33.34
CA ASN A 185 6.87 0.06 -34.14
C ASN A 185 7.15 -0.33 -35.59
N ARG A 186 7.87 -1.43 -35.81
CA ARG A 186 8.15 -1.96 -37.15
C ARG A 186 6.87 -2.37 -37.88
N ASP A 187 6.01 -3.12 -37.21
CA ASP A 187 4.73 -3.57 -37.77
C ASP A 187 3.84 -2.36 -38.12
N TRP A 188 3.84 -1.31 -37.29
CA TRP A 188 3.13 -0.06 -37.56
C TRP A 188 3.70 0.69 -38.78
N LEU A 189 5.02 0.85 -38.88
CA LEU A 189 5.67 1.49 -40.03
C LEU A 189 5.43 0.74 -41.34
N GLN A 190 5.37 -0.59 -41.28
CA GLN A 190 5.12 -1.44 -42.46
C GLN A 190 3.66 -1.42 -42.93
N ASN A 191 2.71 -1.20 -42.01
CA ASN A 191 1.28 -1.23 -42.31
C ASN A 191 0.63 0.15 -42.37
N ILE A 192 1.39 1.24 -42.18
CA ILE A 192 0.87 2.59 -42.34
C ILE A 192 0.51 2.82 -43.81
N ALA A 193 -0.70 3.32 -44.05
CA ALA A 193 -1.10 3.74 -45.39
C ALA A 193 -0.16 4.86 -45.87
N ALA A 194 0.26 4.78 -47.14
CA ALA A 194 1.10 5.81 -47.73
C ALA A 194 0.48 7.21 -47.50
N PRO A 195 1.26 8.20 -47.05
CA PRO A 195 0.75 9.55 -46.81
C PRO A 195 0.16 10.09 -48.11
N ARG A 196 -1.11 10.49 -48.08
CA ARG A 196 -1.80 11.09 -49.24
C ARG A 196 -1.94 12.59 -49.01
N LEU A 197 -1.63 13.37 -50.04
CA LEU A 197 -1.98 14.78 -50.07
C LEU A 197 -3.49 14.93 -50.33
N PRO A 198 -4.15 15.95 -49.78
CA PRO A 198 -5.53 16.26 -50.14
C PRO A 198 -5.61 16.56 -51.64
N THR A 199 -6.60 15.98 -52.31
CA THR A 199 -6.83 16.14 -53.76
C THR A 199 -7.35 17.53 -54.13
N SER A 200 -7.68 18.36 -53.14
CA SER A 200 -8.14 19.73 -53.33
C SER A 200 -7.56 20.63 -52.24
N SER A 201 -7.08 21.81 -52.63
CA SER A 201 -6.73 22.88 -51.70
C SER A 201 -8.00 23.56 -51.14
N ALA A 202 -7.89 24.27 -50.02
CA ALA A 202 -9.02 24.98 -49.40
C ALA A 202 -9.67 26.04 -50.32
N GLY A 203 -8.98 26.47 -51.37
CA GLY A 203 -9.49 27.39 -52.40
C GLY A 203 -10.14 26.70 -53.62
N GLY A 204 -10.36 25.38 -53.58
CA GLY A 204 -10.98 24.63 -54.68
C GLY A 204 -10.05 24.33 -55.86
N THR A 205 -8.76 24.66 -55.77
CA THR A 205 -7.77 24.28 -56.79
C THR A 205 -7.41 22.80 -56.64
N PRO A 206 -7.46 21.99 -57.73
CA PRO A 206 -7.05 20.59 -57.70
C PRO A 206 -5.59 20.44 -57.21
N GLY A 207 -5.38 19.55 -56.25
CA GLY A 207 -4.07 19.20 -55.74
C GLY A 207 -3.28 18.35 -56.74
N ILE A 208 -1.95 18.49 -56.74
CA ILE A 208 -1.02 17.83 -57.68
C ILE A 208 -1.03 16.28 -57.54
N ALA A 209 -1.66 15.74 -56.50
CA ALA A 209 -1.82 14.30 -56.31
C ALA A 209 -3.05 13.77 -57.10
N SER A 210 -2.84 13.46 -58.37
CA SER A 210 -3.66 12.53 -59.17
C SER A 210 -2.72 11.43 -59.72
N PRO A 211 -3.23 10.20 -59.95
CA PRO A 211 -2.45 8.94 -59.95
C PRO A 211 -1.24 8.90 -60.88
#